data_AF-A0A2N9LCB0-F1
#
_entry.id   AF-A0A2N9LCB0-F1
#
_cell.length_a   1.000
_cell.length_b   1.000
_cell.length_c   1.000
_cell.angle_alpha   90.00
_cell.angle_beta   90.00
_cell.angle_gamma   90.00
#
_symmetry.space_group_name_H-M   'P 1'
#
loop_
_entity.id
_entity.type
_entity.pdbx_description
1 polymer ?
#
loop_
_entity_poly.entity_id
_entity_poly.type
_entity_poly.pdbx_seq_one_letter_code
_entity_poly.pdbx_strand_id
1 'polypeptide(L)'
;MQSWSGSRIDSVQNIAGQRVYILVGKDDTIVGPNVTRQAKRLYVDIGGFVAGANVPYVELDAAGHTFRTDFNGASDGPCDFSLPPYISNCRFDGAGAALPWRYGKRRAPNTGKLDGSLIALDQTPFVGPGLGMGNTGWIHLAASYAGARRCSLYVALHGSQQGYATLGTYFVNNAGYNRWADTNDMIVLYPQASASLLNLHSCWDWVGRYGCDFDQKSGVRTKAIRR
;
A
#
# COMPACT_ATOMS: atom_id res chain seq x y z
N MET A 1 -20.06 8.93 -1.21
CA MET A 1 -18.92 9.90 -1.17
C MET A 1 -19.38 11.35 -1.19
N GLN A 2 -20.11 11.84 -2.20
CA GLN A 2 -20.46 13.28 -2.25
C GLN A 2 -21.23 13.77 -1.01
N SER A 3 -22.20 13.00 -0.51
CA SER A 3 -22.96 13.32 0.71
C SER A 3 -22.13 13.39 2.00
N TRP A 4 -20.90 12.87 1.99
CA TRP A 4 -19.98 12.86 3.14
C TRP A 4 -18.85 13.90 3.02
N SER A 5 -18.74 14.55 1.85
CA SER A 5 -17.68 15.52 1.53
C SER A 5 -17.65 16.66 2.53
N GLY A 6 -16.46 16.98 3.05
CA GLY A 6 -16.27 18.07 4.02
C GLY A 6 -16.76 17.77 5.44
N SER A 7 -17.34 16.60 5.69
CA SER A 7 -17.78 16.15 7.01
C SER A 7 -17.10 14.83 7.38
N ARG A 8 -17.74 13.70 7.05
CA ARG A 8 -17.25 12.34 7.35
C ARG A 8 -15.99 11.99 6.56
N ILE A 9 -15.79 12.58 5.39
CA ILE A 9 -14.53 12.54 4.63
C ILE A 9 -14.01 13.96 4.38
N ASP A 10 -12.77 14.10 3.89
CA ASP A 10 -12.29 15.40 3.42
C ASP A 10 -13.07 15.86 2.18
N SER A 11 -12.96 17.15 1.83
CA SER A 11 -13.62 17.65 0.63
C SER A 11 -13.20 16.82 -0.58
N VAL A 12 -14.16 16.32 -1.35
CA VAL A 12 -13.86 15.56 -2.59
C VAL A 12 -13.13 16.43 -3.62
N GLN A 13 -13.18 17.76 -3.50
CA GLN A 13 -12.38 18.67 -4.31
C GLN A 13 -10.88 18.47 -4.10
N ASN A 14 -10.45 17.96 -2.93
CA ASN A 14 -9.05 17.64 -2.66
C ASN A 14 -8.54 16.46 -3.50
N ILE A 15 -9.43 15.70 -4.15
CA ILE A 15 -9.07 14.58 -5.03
C ILE A 15 -8.59 15.10 -6.40
N ALA A 16 -9.07 16.27 -6.85
CA ALA A 16 -8.76 16.81 -8.18
C ALA A 16 -7.25 17.04 -8.41
N GLY A 17 -6.52 17.39 -7.35
CA GLY A 17 -5.07 17.57 -7.38
C GLY A 17 -4.26 16.29 -7.11
N GLN A 18 -4.90 15.15 -6.90
CA GLN A 18 -4.19 13.92 -6.54
C GLN A 18 -3.69 13.18 -7.78
N ARG A 19 -2.59 12.45 -7.57
CA ARG A 19 -2.10 11.43 -8.50
C ARG A 19 -2.41 10.06 -7.93
N VAL A 20 -3.19 9.28 -8.66
CA VAL A 20 -3.66 7.94 -8.29
C VAL A 20 -3.06 6.94 -9.28
N TYR A 21 -2.52 5.84 -8.81
CA TYR A 21 -1.98 4.78 -9.65
C TYR A 21 -2.77 3.50 -9.39
N ILE A 22 -3.31 2.88 -10.44
CA ILE A 22 -4.08 1.64 -10.33
C ILE A 22 -3.40 0.58 -11.19
N LEU A 23 -3.08 -0.55 -10.58
CA LEU A 23 -2.42 -1.68 -11.22
C LEU A 23 -3.18 -2.96 -10.90
N VAL A 24 -3.35 -3.81 -11.91
CA VAL A 24 -3.95 -5.13 -11.77
C VAL A 24 -3.25 -6.13 -12.70
N GLY A 25 -3.18 -7.39 -12.29
CA GLY A 25 -2.80 -8.48 -13.19
C GLY A 25 -4.02 -8.98 -13.94
N LYS A 26 -3.89 -9.28 -15.24
CA LYS A 26 -5.04 -9.74 -16.05
C LYS A 26 -5.57 -11.11 -15.62
N ASP A 27 -4.73 -11.93 -14.99
CA ASP A 27 -5.08 -13.26 -14.51
C ASP A 27 -5.44 -13.25 -13.00
N ASP A 28 -5.55 -12.06 -12.40
CA ASP A 28 -6.04 -11.91 -11.03
C ASP A 28 -7.53 -12.29 -10.98
N THR A 29 -7.82 -13.42 -10.34
CA THR A 29 -9.18 -13.94 -10.12
C THR A 29 -9.68 -13.71 -8.69
N ILE A 30 -8.87 -13.09 -7.82
CA ILE A 30 -9.25 -12.79 -6.42
C ILE A 30 -9.97 -11.45 -6.34
N VAL A 31 -9.39 -10.40 -6.94
CA VAL A 31 -10.01 -9.07 -7.06
C VAL A 31 -10.26 -8.74 -8.53
N GLY A 32 -9.22 -8.87 -9.34
CA GLY A 32 -9.29 -8.88 -10.79
C GLY A 32 -9.58 -7.56 -11.51
N PRO A 33 -9.47 -7.58 -12.86
CA PRO A 33 -9.61 -6.40 -13.71
C PRO A 33 -10.98 -5.74 -13.59
N ASN A 34 -12.06 -6.52 -13.46
CA ASN A 34 -13.42 -5.98 -13.42
C ASN A 34 -13.63 -5.05 -12.21
N VAL A 35 -13.19 -5.47 -11.02
CA VAL A 35 -13.33 -4.67 -9.78
C VAL A 35 -12.40 -3.45 -9.83
N THR A 36 -11.14 -3.63 -10.21
CA THR A 36 -10.17 -2.51 -10.27
C THR A 36 -10.54 -1.47 -11.34
N ARG A 37 -11.17 -1.89 -12.43
CA ARG A 37 -11.74 -0.98 -13.44
C ARG A 37 -12.88 -0.15 -12.87
N GLN A 38 -13.74 -0.70 -12.00
CA GLN A 38 -14.74 0.11 -11.29
C GLN A 38 -14.09 1.14 -10.37
N ALA A 39 -12.96 0.83 -9.73
CA ALA A 39 -12.22 1.83 -8.95
C ALA A 39 -11.75 2.99 -9.84
N LYS A 40 -11.18 2.71 -11.02
CA LYS A 40 -10.83 3.76 -11.99
C LYS A 40 -12.05 4.59 -12.40
N ARG A 41 -13.15 3.93 -12.76
CA ARG A 41 -14.41 4.60 -13.14
C ARG A 41 -14.94 5.46 -12.01
N LEU A 42 -14.82 5.03 -10.76
CA LEU A 42 -15.22 5.82 -9.60
C LEU A 42 -14.42 7.12 -9.49
N TYR A 43 -13.11 7.08 -9.71
CA TYR A 43 -12.27 8.28 -9.68
C TYR A 43 -12.55 9.25 -10.84
N VAL A 44 -12.71 8.71 -12.05
CA VAL A 44 -12.68 9.51 -13.29
C VAL A 44 -14.08 9.73 -13.87
N ASP A 45 -14.84 8.66 -14.09
CA ASP A 45 -16.05 8.71 -14.94
C ASP A 45 -17.33 8.94 -14.13
N ILE A 46 -17.59 8.05 -13.15
CA ILE A 46 -18.78 8.07 -12.30
C ILE A 46 -18.68 9.20 -11.27
N GLY A 47 -17.51 9.37 -10.67
CA GLY A 47 -17.29 10.37 -9.64
C GLY A 47 -16.89 11.74 -10.17
N GLY A 48 -16.20 11.80 -11.33
CA GLY A 48 -15.68 13.05 -11.88
C GLY A 48 -14.70 13.76 -10.94
N PHE A 49 -13.99 13.03 -10.07
CA PHE A 49 -13.22 13.63 -8.99
C PHE A 49 -11.82 14.08 -9.42
N VAL A 50 -11.25 13.43 -10.43
CA VAL A 50 -9.88 13.67 -10.89
C VAL A 50 -9.78 13.39 -12.39
N ALA A 51 -8.97 14.19 -13.10
CA ALA A 51 -8.75 14.00 -14.53
C ALA A 51 -8.16 12.61 -14.81
N GLY A 52 -8.61 11.96 -15.89
CA GLY A 52 -8.10 10.63 -16.28
C GLY A 52 -6.59 10.60 -16.49
N ALA A 53 -6.00 11.72 -16.92
CA ALA A 53 -4.54 11.88 -17.04
C ALA A 53 -3.81 11.73 -15.69
N ASN A 54 -4.49 11.96 -14.55
CA ASN A 54 -3.95 11.79 -13.21
C ASN A 54 -4.18 10.37 -12.62
N VAL A 55 -4.80 9.46 -13.39
CA VAL A 55 -5.16 8.09 -12.97
C VAL A 55 -4.76 7.03 -14.02
N PRO A 56 -3.47 6.76 -14.23
CA PRO A 56 -3.02 5.61 -15.00
C PRO A 56 -3.61 4.32 -14.43
N TYR A 57 -4.10 3.50 -15.36
CA TYR A 57 -4.63 2.17 -15.09
C TYR A 57 -3.81 1.18 -15.91
N VAL A 58 -3.05 0.35 -15.22
CA VAL A 58 -2.10 -0.59 -15.81
C VAL A 58 -2.62 -2.00 -15.62
N GLU A 59 -2.71 -2.75 -16.71
CA GLU A 59 -3.08 -4.15 -16.72
C GLU A 59 -1.85 -4.96 -17.17
N LEU A 60 -1.34 -5.83 -16.31
CA LEU A 60 -0.16 -6.65 -16.59
C LEU A 60 -0.60 -8.03 -17.07
N ASP A 61 -0.12 -8.45 -18.24
CA ASP A 61 -0.30 -9.81 -18.76
C ASP A 61 0.44 -10.85 -17.89
N ALA A 62 -0.05 -12.09 -17.86
CA ALA A 62 0.60 -13.20 -17.15
C ALA A 62 0.83 -12.91 -15.65
N ALA A 63 -0.12 -12.25 -15.00
CA ALA A 63 -0.02 -11.81 -13.61
C ALA A 63 -1.31 -12.09 -12.85
N GLY A 64 -1.21 -12.89 -11.79
CA GLY A 64 -2.28 -13.20 -10.84
C GLY A 64 -2.39 -12.15 -9.72
N HIS A 65 -3.02 -12.53 -8.61
CA HIS A 65 -3.16 -11.71 -7.41
C HIS A 65 -1.89 -11.75 -6.55
N THR A 66 -0.94 -10.89 -6.88
CA THR A 66 0.36 -10.81 -6.20
C THR A 66 0.89 -9.38 -6.22
N PHE A 67 1.79 -9.01 -5.31
CA PHE A 67 2.55 -7.78 -5.42
C PHE A 67 3.63 -7.97 -6.49
N ARG A 68 3.71 -7.05 -7.46
CA ARG A 68 4.54 -7.19 -8.65
C ARG A 68 5.87 -6.47 -8.46
N THR A 69 6.97 -7.21 -8.57
CA THR A 69 8.35 -6.70 -8.49
C THR A 69 9.12 -7.04 -9.76
N ASP A 70 10.32 -6.50 -9.91
CA ASP A 70 11.27 -6.78 -11.00
C ASP A 70 12.51 -7.56 -10.52
N PHE A 71 12.45 -8.14 -9.33
CA PHE A 71 13.58 -8.84 -8.70
C PHE A 71 13.11 -10.05 -7.92
N ASN A 72 14.03 -11.00 -7.70
CA ASN A 72 13.74 -12.18 -6.90
C ASN A 72 13.85 -11.84 -5.41
N GLY A 73 12.72 -11.68 -4.74
CA GLY A 73 12.65 -11.66 -3.28
C GLY A 73 12.77 -13.06 -2.68
N ALA A 74 13.16 -13.12 -1.40
CA ALA A 74 13.17 -14.39 -0.68
C ALA A 74 11.75 -14.99 -0.65
N SER A 75 11.64 -16.28 -0.99
CA SER A 75 10.39 -17.06 -1.07
C SER A 75 9.23 -16.41 -1.85
N ASP A 76 9.53 -15.56 -2.83
CA ASP A 76 8.53 -15.03 -3.74
C ASP A 76 7.80 -16.17 -4.50
N GLY A 77 6.51 -15.97 -4.75
CA GLY A 77 5.69 -16.88 -5.54
C GLY A 77 5.79 -16.60 -7.04
N PRO A 78 5.32 -17.53 -7.90
CA PRO A 78 5.19 -17.28 -9.33
C PRO A 78 4.26 -16.10 -9.62
N CYS A 79 4.53 -15.32 -10.68
CA CYS A 79 3.74 -14.11 -10.99
C CYS A 79 2.33 -14.43 -11.49
N ASP A 80 2.18 -15.50 -12.28
CA ASP A 80 0.95 -15.93 -12.94
C ASP A 80 0.02 -16.75 -12.04
N PHE A 81 0.39 -16.98 -10.77
CA PHE A 81 -0.39 -17.78 -9.84
C PHE A 81 -0.48 -17.14 -8.45
N SER A 82 -1.68 -17.15 -7.87
CA SER A 82 -2.00 -16.38 -6.66
C SER A 82 -1.75 -17.17 -5.38
N LEU A 83 -0.49 -17.23 -4.93
CA LEU A 83 -0.09 -17.94 -3.71
C LEU A 83 0.66 -17.04 -2.72
N PRO A 84 0.62 -17.36 -1.41
CA PRO A 84 1.52 -16.77 -0.43
C PRO A 84 2.99 -16.88 -0.89
N PRO A 85 3.82 -15.85 -0.66
CA PRO A 85 3.58 -14.65 0.13
C PRO A 85 2.77 -13.55 -0.59
N TYR A 86 2.23 -13.83 -1.78
CA TYR A 86 1.58 -12.86 -2.67
C TYR A 86 2.52 -11.72 -3.05
N ILE A 87 3.79 -12.04 -3.28
CA ILE A 87 4.83 -11.16 -3.80
C ILE A 87 5.59 -11.97 -4.83
N SER A 88 5.83 -11.39 -6.00
CA SER A 88 6.36 -12.10 -7.15
C SER A 88 7.24 -11.22 -8.03
N ASN A 89 8.33 -11.80 -8.54
CA ASN A 89 9.04 -11.24 -9.67
C ASN A 89 8.20 -11.38 -10.94
N CYS A 90 7.52 -10.30 -11.29
CA CYS A 90 6.72 -10.17 -12.50
C CYS A 90 7.47 -9.45 -13.62
N ARG A 91 8.79 -9.23 -13.46
CA ARG A 91 9.60 -8.38 -14.32
C ARG A 91 9.00 -6.97 -14.49
N PHE A 92 8.30 -6.51 -13.45
CA PHE A 92 7.60 -5.24 -13.43
C PHE A 92 7.74 -4.61 -12.04
N ASP A 93 8.44 -3.48 -11.96
CA ASP A 93 8.63 -2.76 -10.70
C ASP A 93 7.36 -1.99 -10.32
N GLY A 94 6.45 -2.63 -9.58
CA GLY A 94 5.21 -2.01 -9.15
C GLY A 94 5.41 -0.81 -8.23
N ALA A 95 6.38 -0.88 -7.31
CA ALA A 95 6.74 0.23 -6.45
C ALA A 95 7.32 1.40 -7.27
N GLY A 96 8.21 1.10 -8.22
CA GLY A 96 8.82 2.05 -9.12
C GLY A 96 7.92 2.61 -10.21
N ALA A 97 6.78 1.99 -10.47
CA ALA A 97 5.74 2.60 -11.29
C ALA A 97 4.89 3.60 -10.46
N ALA A 98 4.53 3.23 -9.23
CA ALA A 98 3.66 4.04 -8.37
C ALA A 98 4.37 5.27 -7.75
N LEU A 99 5.61 5.12 -7.28
CA LEU A 99 6.31 6.19 -6.55
C LEU A 99 6.67 7.40 -7.44
N PRO A 100 7.30 7.22 -8.62
CA PRO A 100 7.58 8.34 -9.52
C PRO A 100 6.31 8.97 -10.08
N TRP A 101 5.24 8.18 -10.28
CA TRP A 101 3.94 8.74 -10.62
C TRP A 101 3.47 9.72 -9.54
N ARG A 102 3.45 9.27 -8.28
CA ARG A 102 2.96 10.06 -7.15
C ARG A 102 3.80 11.32 -6.88
N TYR A 103 5.11 11.19 -6.93
CA TYR A 103 6.02 12.24 -6.44
C TYR A 103 6.81 12.97 -7.55
N GLY A 104 6.62 12.60 -8.81
CA GLY A 104 7.40 13.15 -9.93
C GLY A 104 8.75 12.44 -10.10
N LYS A 105 9.67 13.09 -10.83
CA LYS A 105 10.98 12.51 -11.17
C LYS A 105 11.73 12.06 -9.91
N ARG A 106 12.17 10.79 -9.90
CA ARG A 106 12.94 10.17 -8.81
C ARG A 106 14.29 9.67 -9.32
N ARG A 107 15.26 9.53 -8.42
CA ARG A 107 16.53 8.84 -8.67
C ARG A 107 16.24 7.34 -8.79
N ALA A 108 17.05 6.63 -9.59
CA ALA A 108 16.91 5.18 -9.77
C ALA A 108 17.00 4.45 -8.41
N PRO A 109 16.31 3.32 -8.24
CA PRO A 109 16.31 2.57 -6.98
C PRO A 109 17.68 1.94 -6.72
N ASN A 110 18.01 1.74 -5.44
CA ASN A 110 19.18 0.93 -5.07
C ASN A 110 18.96 -0.52 -5.49
N THR A 111 19.88 -1.08 -6.28
CA THR A 111 19.88 -2.48 -6.75
C THR A 111 20.89 -3.35 -6.00
N GLY A 112 21.74 -2.72 -5.18
CA GLY A 112 22.71 -3.39 -4.32
C GLY A 112 22.16 -3.70 -2.94
N LYS A 113 23.08 -3.89 -1.98
CA LYS A 113 22.73 -4.07 -0.58
C LYS A 113 22.17 -2.76 -0.02
N LEU A 114 20.97 -2.82 0.55
CA LEU A 114 20.40 -1.71 1.31
C LEU A 114 21.18 -1.54 2.63
N ASP A 115 21.48 -0.30 2.99
CA ASP A 115 22.17 0.07 4.24
C ASP A 115 21.23 0.79 5.24
N GLY A 116 19.97 1.02 4.84
CA GLY A 116 18.92 1.52 5.71
C GLY A 116 18.57 0.59 6.88
N SER A 117 17.90 1.17 7.87
CA SER A 117 17.44 0.49 9.08
C SER A 117 15.94 0.21 9.02
N LEU A 118 15.56 -0.95 9.56
CA LEU A 118 14.17 -1.30 9.80
C LEU A 118 13.85 -1.14 11.29
N ILE A 119 13.01 -0.16 11.61
CA ILE A 119 12.68 0.24 12.97
C ILE A 119 11.29 -0.26 13.33
N ALA A 120 11.17 -0.97 14.46
CA ALA A 120 9.89 -1.35 15.02
C ALA A 120 9.18 -0.12 15.60
N LEU A 121 7.89 0.02 15.31
CA LEU A 121 7.02 1.06 15.83
C LEU A 121 5.95 0.43 16.72
N ASP A 122 5.78 0.92 17.94
CA ASP A 122 4.67 0.50 18.81
C ASP A 122 3.35 1.11 18.31
N GLN A 123 2.42 0.26 17.88
CA GLN A 123 1.09 0.67 17.41
C GLN A 123 0.05 0.74 18.54
N THR A 124 0.35 0.21 19.72
CA THR A 124 -0.63 0.10 20.84
C THR A 124 -1.21 1.44 21.30
N PRO A 125 -0.50 2.59 21.23
CA PRO A 125 -1.11 3.88 21.56
C PRO A 125 -2.17 4.36 20.55
N PHE A 126 -2.20 3.80 19.34
CA PHE A 126 -3.03 4.32 18.23
C PHE A 126 -4.31 3.52 18.01
N VAL A 127 -4.34 2.26 18.44
CA VAL A 127 -5.46 1.35 18.21
C VAL A 127 -5.61 0.39 19.39
N GLY A 128 -6.83 0.32 19.93
CA GLY A 128 -7.15 -0.56 21.05
C GLY A 128 -7.07 -2.05 20.68
N PRO A 129 -6.93 -2.94 21.68
CA PRO A 129 -6.86 -4.37 21.45
C PRO A 129 -8.11 -4.89 20.74
N GLY A 130 -7.95 -5.89 19.87
CA GLY A 130 -9.04 -6.52 19.14
C GLY A 130 -9.55 -5.76 17.92
N LEU A 131 -9.05 -4.54 17.63
CA LEU A 131 -9.46 -3.71 16.50
C LEU A 131 -8.70 -3.99 15.18
N GLY A 132 -8.16 -5.21 15.04
CA GLY A 132 -7.61 -5.69 13.76
C GLY A 132 -6.28 -5.08 13.34
N MET A 133 -5.50 -4.55 14.29
CA MET A 133 -4.12 -4.10 14.09
C MET A 133 -3.19 -4.79 15.08
N GLY A 134 -1.96 -5.08 14.65
CA GLY A 134 -0.94 -5.69 15.51
C GLY A 134 -0.33 -4.68 16.47
N ASN A 135 0.47 -5.15 17.43
CA ASN A 135 1.18 -4.25 18.37
C ASN A 135 2.40 -3.59 17.72
N THR A 136 2.99 -4.19 16.69
CA THR A 136 4.21 -3.70 16.05
C THR A 136 3.96 -3.34 14.59
N GLY A 137 4.25 -2.10 14.24
CA GLY A 137 4.41 -1.58 12.89
C GLY A 137 5.90 -1.49 12.53
N TRP A 138 6.20 -1.14 11.29
CA TRP A 138 7.58 -1.00 10.84
C TRP A 138 7.83 0.29 10.07
N ILE A 139 9.02 0.85 10.23
CA ILE A 139 9.50 2.00 9.46
C ILE A 139 10.83 1.64 8.83
N HIS A 140 10.95 1.82 7.51
CA HIS A 140 12.24 1.80 6.84
C HIS A 140 12.80 3.22 6.74
N LEU A 141 14.03 3.40 7.25
CA LEU A 141 14.81 4.62 7.12
C LEU A 141 16.10 4.33 6.35
N ALA A 142 16.31 5.01 5.23
CA ALA A 142 17.57 4.97 4.50
C ALA A 142 18.75 5.47 5.37
N ALA A 143 19.97 4.98 5.15
CA ALA A 143 21.13 5.48 5.90
C ALA A 143 21.38 6.98 5.67
N SER A 144 21.04 7.47 4.47
CA SER A 144 21.07 8.88 4.08
C SER A 144 20.16 9.78 4.94
N TYR A 145 19.23 9.22 5.72
CA TYR A 145 18.34 9.97 6.61
C TYR A 145 19.08 10.74 7.71
N ALA A 146 20.28 10.31 8.12
CA ALA A 146 21.07 10.99 9.14
C ALA A 146 21.46 12.45 8.78
N GLY A 147 21.29 12.87 7.51
CA GLY A 147 21.56 14.25 7.06
C GLY A 147 20.41 14.95 6.32
N ALA A 148 19.26 14.29 6.09
CA ALA A 148 18.18 14.86 5.29
C ALA A 148 17.30 15.81 6.11
N ARG A 149 17.21 17.09 5.69
CA ARG A 149 16.41 18.12 6.42
C ARG A 149 14.91 18.02 6.17
N ARG A 150 14.48 17.34 5.09
CA ARG A 150 13.07 17.10 4.72
C ARG A 150 12.95 15.80 3.94
N CYS A 151 12.07 14.91 4.39
CA CYS A 151 11.78 13.64 3.70
C CYS A 151 10.32 13.54 3.28
N SER A 152 10.08 12.79 2.21
CA SER A 152 8.73 12.32 1.87
C SER A 152 8.37 11.13 2.76
N LEU A 153 7.10 10.99 3.13
CA LEU A 153 6.58 9.78 3.77
C LEU A 153 5.71 9.03 2.77
N TYR A 154 5.95 7.72 2.62
CA TYR A 154 5.06 6.80 1.91
C TYR A 154 4.53 5.76 2.89
N VAL A 155 3.22 5.51 2.88
CA VAL A 155 2.60 4.48 3.71
C VAL A 155 2.28 3.28 2.82
N ALA A 156 2.98 2.16 3.05
CA ALA A 156 2.79 0.92 2.30
C ALA A 156 1.95 -0.06 3.13
N LEU A 157 0.72 -0.29 2.70
CA LEU A 157 -0.21 -1.22 3.34
C LEU A 157 -0.09 -2.60 2.68
N HIS A 158 0.21 -3.62 3.48
CA HIS A 158 0.21 -5.01 3.02
C HIS A 158 -1.22 -5.50 2.70
N GLY A 159 -1.34 -6.54 1.88
CA GLY A 159 -2.61 -7.22 1.61
C GLY A 159 -3.05 -8.19 2.71
N SER A 160 -4.20 -8.84 2.49
CA SER A 160 -4.65 -9.97 3.31
C SER A 160 -3.57 -11.05 3.39
N GLN A 161 -3.39 -11.66 4.57
CA GLN A 161 -2.38 -12.69 4.83
C GLN A 161 -0.92 -12.24 4.61
N GLN A 162 -0.67 -10.94 4.43
CA GLN A 162 0.69 -10.40 4.23
C GLN A 162 1.24 -9.63 5.44
N GLY A 163 0.49 -9.59 6.53
CA GLY A 163 0.93 -8.93 7.75
C GLY A 163 2.07 -9.67 8.45
N TYR A 164 2.77 -8.95 9.33
CA TYR A 164 3.94 -9.46 10.05
C TYR A 164 3.67 -10.74 10.83
N ALA A 165 2.48 -10.87 11.43
CA ALA A 165 2.09 -12.08 12.15
C ALA A 165 1.98 -13.33 11.25
N THR A 166 1.78 -13.15 9.94
CA THR A 166 1.63 -14.24 8.97
C THR A 166 2.91 -14.50 8.19
N LEU A 167 3.58 -13.44 7.71
CA LEU A 167 4.75 -13.56 6.81
C LEU A 167 6.02 -12.92 7.36
N GLY A 168 6.06 -12.45 8.62
CA GLY A 168 7.20 -11.67 9.11
C GLY A 168 7.46 -10.43 8.26
N THR A 169 8.71 -10.18 7.90
CA THR A 169 9.12 -8.96 7.16
C THR A 169 9.09 -9.12 5.63
N TYR A 170 8.46 -10.17 5.08
CA TYR A 170 8.47 -10.42 3.63
C TYR A 170 7.89 -9.27 2.82
N PHE A 171 6.71 -8.75 3.17
CA PHE A 171 6.14 -7.58 2.47
C PHE A 171 7.05 -6.36 2.59
N VAL A 172 7.58 -6.13 3.79
CA VAL A 172 8.46 -4.99 4.08
C VAL A 172 9.74 -5.03 3.26
N ASN A 173 10.31 -6.21 3.05
CA ASN A 173 11.60 -6.39 2.36
C ASN A 173 11.43 -6.57 0.85
N ASN A 174 10.40 -7.30 0.42
CA ASN A 174 10.27 -7.76 -0.96
C ASN A 174 9.36 -6.89 -1.82
N ALA A 175 8.55 -5.99 -1.26
CA ALA A 175 7.68 -5.12 -2.08
C ALA A 175 8.44 -4.01 -2.85
N GLY A 176 9.77 -3.93 -2.75
CA GLY A 176 10.60 -3.03 -3.56
C GLY A 176 10.62 -1.55 -3.11
N TYR A 177 9.70 -1.12 -2.24
CA TYR A 177 9.63 0.28 -1.79
C TYR A 177 10.93 0.76 -1.11
N ASN A 178 11.58 -0.08 -0.31
CA ASN A 178 12.81 0.30 0.39
C ASN A 178 13.95 0.65 -0.58
N ARG A 179 14.04 -0.05 -1.72
CA ARG A 179 15.03 0.22 -2.76
C ARG A 179 14.89 1.62 -3.35
N TRP A 180 13.65 2.08 -3.50
CA TRP A 180 13.36 3.44 -3.92
C TRP A 180 13.60 4.45 -2.81
N ALA A 181 13.22 4.11 -1.58
CA ALA A 181 13.38 4.98 -0.42
C ALA A 181 14.84 5.34 -0.16
N ASP A 182 15.73 4.35 -0.29
CA ASP A 182 17.15 4.44 -0.03
C ASP A 182 17.85 5.55 -0.82
N THR A 183 17.37 5.79 -2.04
CA THR A 183 17.92 6.79 -2.95
C THR A 183 17.05 8.02 -3.07
N ASN A 184 15.93 8.19 -2.38
CA ASN A 184 14.97 9.28 -2.67
C ASN A 184 14.50 10.12 -1.48
N ASP A 185 15.28 10.16 -0.39
CA ASP A 185 14.96 10.95 0.81
C ASP A 185 13.53 10.68 1.28
N MET A 186 13.20 9.39 1.38
CA MET A 186 11.85 8.91 1.63
C MET A 186 11.86 7.92 2.80
N ILE A 187 10.89 8.10 3.68
CA ILE A 187 10.55 7.17 4.75
C ILE A 187 9.44 6.27 4.24
N VAL A 188 9.52 4.97 4.50
CA VAL A 188 8.40 4.05 4.26
C VAL A 188 7.85 3.54 5.58
N LEU A 189 6.60 3.87 5.86
CA LEU A 189 5.84 3.35 7.01
C LEU A 189 5.04 2.13 6.55
N TYR A 190 5.11 1.05 7.32
CA TYR A 190 4.42 -0.21 7.11
C TYR A 190 3.55 -0.54 8.33
N PRO A 191 2.35 0.05 8.43
CA PRO A 191 1.39 -0.33 9.45
C PRO A 191 1.04 -1.81 9.31
N GLN A 192 0.79 -2.49 10.43
CA GLN A 192 0.48 -3.92 10.43
C GLN A 192 -0.95 -4.16 10.92
N ALA A 193 -1.79 -4.70 10.03
CA ALA A 193 -3.04 -5.32 10.41
C ALA A 193 -2.76 -6.69 11.06
N SER A 194 -3.65 -7.13 11.94
CA SER A 194 -3.53 -8.42 12.62
C SER A 194 -4.85 -9.17 12.61
N ALA A 195 -4.76 -10.49 12.74
CA ALA A 195 -5.91 -11.37 12.76
C ALA A 195 -6.79 -11.06 13.98
N SER A 196 -8.09 -11.18 13.79
CA SER A 196 -9.06 -11.19 14.89
C SER A 196 -10.17 -12.18 14.57
N LEU A 197 -11.06 -12.43 15.53
CA LEU A 197 -12.21 -13.32 15.33
C LEU A 197 -13.09 -12.90 14.13
N LEU A 198 -13.13 -11.61 13.81
CA LEU A 198 -13.91 -11.06 12.69
C LEU A 198 -13.12 -11.08 11.37
N ASN A 199 -11.81 -11.37 11.42
CA ASN A 199 -10.87 -11.18 10.32
C ASN A 199 -9.66 -12.12 10.45
N LEU A 200 -9.84 -13.40 10.14
CA LEU A 200 -8.80 -14.42 10.29
C LEU A 200 -7.61 -14.22 9.34
N HIS A 201 -7.81 -13.48 8.24
CA HIS A 201 -6.79 -13.22 7.23
C HIS A 201 -6.06 -11.88 7.43
N SER A 202 -6.25 -11.20 8.57
CA SER A 202 -5.54 -9.96 8.88
C SER A 202 -5.71 -8.88 7.80
N CYS A 203 -6.85 -8.81 7.11
CA CYS A 203 -7.12 -7.81 6.07
C CYS A 203 -7.26 -6.40 6.68
N TRP A 204 -7.00 -5.34 5.91
CA TRP A 204 -7.48 -4.00 6.24
C TRP A 204 -9.01 -3.91 6.22
N ASP A 205 -9.61 -2.89 6.86
CA ASP A 205 -11.07 -2.82 6.97
C ASP A 205 -11.61 -2.12 5.75
N TRP A 206 -12.27 -2.88 4.90
CA TRP A 206 -12.95 -2.36 3.71
C TRP A 206 -14.39 -2.87 3.62
N VAL A 207 -14.89 -3.53 4.69
CA VAL A 207 -16.25 -4.08 4.77
C VAL A 207 -16.97 -3.74 6.08
N GLY A 208 -16.36 -2.93 6.95
CA GLY A 208 -16.98 -2.45 8.19
C GLY A 208 -16.91 -3.41 9.37
N ARG A 209 -15.86 -4.24 9.46
CA ARG A 209 -15.69 -5.21 10.56
C ARG A 209 -15.53 -4.54 11.92
N TYR A 210 -14.97 -3.33 11.95
CA TYR A 210 -14.63 -2.62 13.19
C TYR A 210 -15.41 -1.30 13.33
N GLY A 211 -16.49 -1.15 12.56
CA GLY A 211 -17.36 0.03 12.58
C GLY A 211 -17.94 0.36 11.21
N CYS A 212 -19.16 0.88 11.16
CA CYS A 212 -19.81 1.32 9.91
C CYS A 212 -19.13 2.55 9.27
N ASP A 213 -18.19 3.17 9.97
CA ASP A 213 -17.43 4.34 9.56
C ASP A 213 -16.00 3.97 9.11
N PHE A 214 -15.76 2.70 8.77
CA PHE A 214 -14.45 2.16 8.38
C PHE A 214 -13.75 2.95 7.26
N ASP A 215 -14.52 3.50 6.32
CA ASP A 215 -14.05 4.32 5.19
C ASP A 215 -14.19 5.83 5.41
N GLN A 216 -14.42 6.25 6.65
CA GLN A 216 -14.60 7.65 7.08
C GLN A 216 -13.44 8.08 7.99
N LYS A 217 -13.33 9.40 8.24
CA LYS A 217 -12.31 10.01 9.12
C LYS A 217 -12.28 9.42 10.53
N SER A 218 -13.44 9.01 11.04
CA SER A 218 -13.61 8.45 12.38
C SER A 218 -13.27 6.97 12.46
N GLY A 219 -13.18 6.26 11.33
CA GLY A 219 -12.87 4.85 11.27
C GLY A 219 -11.59 4.51 12.02
N VAL A 220 -11.66 3.52 12.90
CA VAL A 220 -10.62 3.26 13.91
C VAL A 220 -9.24 3.01 13.30
N ARG A 221 -9.15 2.26 12.20
CA ARG A 221 -7.87 1.96 11.52
C ARG A 221 -7.36 3.12 10.66
N THR A 222 -8.27 3.85 10.02
CA THR A 222 -7.96 5.11 9.32
C THR A 222 -7.35 6.13 10.27
N LYS A 223 -7.94 6.29 11.46
CA LYS A 223 -7.46 7.20 12.50
C LYS A 223 -6.11 6.77 13.07
N ALA A 224 -5.89 5.48 13.26
CA ALA A 224 -4.64 4.94 13.78
C ALA A 224 -3.45 5.22 12.85
N ILE A 225 -3.61 5.01 11.54
CA ILE A 225 -2.54 5.24 10.55
C ILE A 225 -2.19 6.73 10.39
N ARG A 226 -3.14 7.63 10.68
CA ARG A 226 -3.01 9.07 10.43
C ARG A 226 -2.41 9.87 11.60
N ARG A 227 -2.16 9.22 12.73
CA ARG A 227 -1.64 9.82 13.97
C ARG A 227 -0.19 9.42 14.17
#